data_AF-A0A960LA10-F1
#
_entry.id   AF-A0A960LA10-F1
#
_cell.length_a   1.000
_cell.length_b   1.000
_cell.length_c   1.000
_cell.angle_alpha   90.00
_cell.angle_beta   90.00
_cell.angle_gamma   90.00
#
_symmetry.space_group_name_H-M   'P 1'
#
loop_
_entity.id
_entity.type
_entity.pdbx_description
1 polymer ?
#
loop_
_entity_poly.entity_id
_entity_poly.type
_entity_poly.pdbx_seq_one_letter_code
_entity_poly.pdbx_strand_id
1 'polypeptide(L)'
;MSRPSISPGGRWPGLALGLCLLAALVAGSFAAGAAVEAEIPYLTGRVVDTAGMLSEADEAELTQQLENLEKATSAQVVVLTIDTLGGEAIEDYSLRVAETWKLGQEGRDDGVLFLIVRDD
;
A
#
# COMPACT_ATOMS: atom_id res chain seq x y z
N MET A 1 -73.97 -11.63 32.08
CA MET A 1 -72.99 -10.61 31.61
C MET A 1 -71.93 -10.41 32.68
N SER A 2 -70.71 -10.90 32.46
CA SER A 2 -69.42 -10.32 32.92
C SER A 2 -68.30 -11.27 32.51
N ARG A 3 -67.34 -10.75 31.73
CA ARG A 3 -66.29 -11.49 31.01
C ARG A 3 -65.17 -11.93 31.96
N PRO A 4 -64.45 -13.04 31.70
CA PRO A 4 -63.21 -13.33 32.40
C PRO A 4 -62.09 -12.40 31.93
N SER A 5 -61.34 -11.88 32.90
CA SER A 5 -60.15 -11.04 32.73
C SER A 5 -58.93 -11.91 32.42
N ILE A 6 -58.33 -11.74 31.24
CA ILE A 6 -57.04 -12.35 30.88
C ILE A 6 -55.92 -11.38 31.31
N SER A 7 -55.02 -11.82 32.20
CA SER A 7 -53.79 -11.11 32.54
C SER A 7 -52.70 -11.37 31.49
N PRO A 8 -51.95 -10.36 31.02
CA PRO A 8 -50.74 -10.56 30.25
C PRO A 8 -49.53 -10.49 31.20
N GLY A 9 -48.84 -11.60 31.43
CA GLY A 9 -47.70 -11.61 32.35
C GLY A 9 -46.70 -12.72 32.05
N GLY A 10 -45.67 -12.41 31.28
CA GLY A 10 -44.58 -13.35 31.02
C GLY A 10 -43.53 -12.80 30.04
N ARG A 11 -43.02 -11.58 30.29
CA ARG A 11 -41.91 -10.99 29.54
C ARG A 11 -40.63 -11.73 29.93
N TRP A 12 -40.04 -12.52 29.03
CA TRP A 12 -38.75 -13.20 29.24
C TRP A 12 -37.61 -12.18 29.05
N PRO A 13 -37.01 -11.59 30.11
CA PRO A 13 -36.06 -10.49 29.95
C PRO A 13 -34.62 -10.99 29.73
N GLY A 14 -34.34 -12.27 30.02
CA GLY A 14 -32.97 -12.80 30.09
C GLY A 14 -32.33 -13.14 28.75
N LEU A 15 -33.11 -13.57 27.76
CA LEU A 15 -32.56 -13.96 26.44
C LEU A 15 -32.23 -12.75 25.55
N ALA A 16 -32.98 -11.65 25.68
CA ALA A 16 -32.72 -10.42 24.92
C ALA A 16 -31.45 -9.69 25.39
N LEU A 17 -31.16 -9.73 26.70
CA LEU A 17 -29.99 -9.05 27.27
C LEU A 17 -28.67 -9.75 26.88
N GLY A 18 -28.64 -11.08 26.89
CA GLY A 18 -27.46 -11.87 26.51
C GLY A 18 -27.11 -11.74 25.03
N LEU A 19 -28.13 -11.64 24.16
CA LEU A 19 -27.93 -11.46 22.72
C LEU A 19 -27.37 -10.07 22.37
N CYS A 20 -27.80 -9.02 23.09
CA CYS A 20 -27.26 -7.67 22.94
C CYS A 20 -25.80 -7.55 23.43
N LEU A 21 -25.42 -8.24 24.49
CA LEU A 21 -24.05 -8.25 25.00
C LEU A 21 -23.08 -9.00 24.08
N LEU A 22 -23.51 -10.10 23.45
CA LEU A 22 -22.72 -10.80 22.45
C LEU A 22 -22.54 -9.99 21.16
N ALA A 23 -23.59 -9.29 20.71
CA ALA A 23 -23.53 -8.41 19.55
C ALA A 23 -22.56 -7.22 19.77
N ALA A 24 -22.51 -6.67 20.99
CA ALA A 24 -21.57 -5.61 21.35
C ALA A 24 -20.11 -6.08 21.38
N LEU A 25 -19.85 -7.34 21.76
CA LEU A 25 -18.50 -7.91 21.79
C LEU A 25 -17.95 -8.24 20.38
N VAL A 26 -18.84 -8.59 19.44
CA VAL A 26 -18.47 -8.86 18.03
C VAL A 26 -18.29 -7.57 17.23
N ALA A 27 -19.00 -6.49 17.57
CA ALA A 27 -18.90 -5.20 16.88
C ALA A 27 -17.61 -4.41 17.21
N GLY A 28 -16.86 -4.78 18.25
CA GLY A 28 -15.68 -4.05 18.70
C GLY A 28 -14.34 -4.44 18.06
N SER A 29 -14.28 -5.52 17.27
CA SER A 29 -13.00 -6.16 16.89
C SER A 29 -12.47 -5.85 15.50
N PHE A 30 -13.02 -4.86 14.78
CA PHE A 30 -12.55 -4.51 13.43
C PHE A 30 -12.12 -3.04 13.33
N ALA A 31 -11.18 -2.63 14.19
CA ALA A 31 -10.35 -1.47 13.92
C ALA A 31 -9.15 -1.92 13.07
N ALA A 32 -9.39 -2.21 11.78
CA ALA A 32 -8.29 -2.31 10.83
C ALA A 32 -7.75 -0.89 10.63
N GLY A 33 -6.52 -0.64 11.10
CA GLY A 33 -5.82 0.61 10.76
C GLY A 33 -5.71 0.70 9.24
N ALA A 34 -6.14 1.82 8.66
CA ALA A 34 -5.90 2.08 7.25
C ALA A 34 -4.39 2.22 7.06
N ALA A 35 -3.77 1.29 6.33
CA ALA A 35 -2.40 1.48 5.86
C ALA A 35 -2.38 2.72 4.97
N VAL A 36 -1.45 3.63 5.24
CA VAL A 36 -1.24 4.80 4.39
C VAL A 36 -0.30 4.35 3.30
N GLU A 37 -0.87 4.08 2.12
CA GLU A 37 -0.14 3.69 0.92
C GLU A 37 0.89 4.77 0.56
N ALA A 38 2.13 4.36 0.29
CA ALA A 38 3.18 5.33 -0.06
C ALA A 38 2.90 5.94 -1.44
N GLU A 39 3.18 7.24 -1.58
CA GLU A 39 2.99 7.98 -2.82
C GLU A 39 4.02 7.56 -3.86
N ILE A 40 3.58 7.32 -5.10
CA ILE A 40 4.46 7.01 -6.22
C ILE A 40 4.91 8.32 -6.86
N PRO A 41 6.20 8.67 -6.83
CA PRO A 41 6.67 9.90 -7.46
C PRO A 41 6.58 9.81 -8.99
N TYR A 42 6.59 10.98 -9.63
CA TYR A 42 6.67 11.06 -11.07
C TYR A 42 8.01 10.53 -11.58
N LEU A 43 7.98 9.73 -12.64
CA LEU A 43 9.19 9.30 -13.34
C LEU A 43 9.81 10.50 -14.06
N THR A 44 10.91 11.03 -13.51
CA THR A 44 11.64 12.18 -14.08
C THR A 44 12.89 11.78 -14.87
N GLY A 45 13.35 10.53 -14.73
CA GLY A 45 14.55 10.03 -15.40
C GLY A 45 14.92 8.63 -14.94
N ARG A 46 16.20 8.24 -15.15
CA ARG A 46 16.74 6.94 -14.71
C ARG A 46 17.03 6.89 -13.22
N VAL A 47 17.09 8.04 -12.56
CA VAL A 47 17.25 8.18 -11.11
C VAL A 47 16.17 9.13 -10.62
N VAL A 48 15.42 8.69 -9.60
CA VAL A 48 14.42 9.49 -8.90
C VAL A 48 14.76 9.40 -7.41
N ASP A 49 15.37 10.46 -6.88
CA ASP A 49 15.75 10.52 -5.46
C ASP A 49 14.84 11.46 -4.68
N THR A 50 13.79 10.90 -4.06
CA THR A 50 12.91 11.69 -3.20
C THR A 50 13.39 11.72 -1.75
N ALA A 51 14.26 10.79 -1.38
CA ALA A 51 14.81 10.70 -0.03
C ALA A 51 15.99 11.66 0.18
N GLY A 52 16.68 12.10 -0.88
CA GLY A 52 17.93 12.86 -0.78
C GLY A 52 19.09 11.98 -0.28
N MET A 53 19.21 10.78 -0.84
CA MET A 53 20.30 9.84 -0.58
C MET A 53 21.53 10.10 -1.43
N LEU A 54 21.38 10.77 -2.56
CA LEU A 54 22.42 11.00 -3.56
C LEU A 54 22.76 12.49 -3.65
N SER A 55 24.01 12.81 -3.97
CA SER A 55 24.38 14.16 -4.37
C SER A 55 24.02 14.41 -5.84
N GLU A 56 23.86 15.66 -6.24
CA GLU A 56 23.59 16.00 -7.66
C GLU A 56 24.67 15.42 -8.61
N ALA A 57 25.92 15.35 -8.15
CA ALA A 57 27.01 14.77 -8.93
C ALA A 57 26.86 13.25 -9.08
N ASP A 58 26.49 12.55 -8.00
CA ASP A 58 26.26 11.10 -8.02
C ASP A 58 25.03 10.74 -8.85
N GLU A 59 23.94 11.52 -8.75
CA GLU A 59 22.75 11.33 -9.59
C GLU A 59 23.07 11.48 -11.07
N ALA A 60 23.85 12.50 -11.44
CA ALA A 60 24.26 12.73 -12.82
C ALA A 60 25.16 11.60 -13.34
N GLU A 61 26.13 11.16 -12.53
CA GLU A 61 27.01 10.04 -12.88
C GLU A 61 26.21 8.74 -13.06
N LEU A 62 25.36 8.40 -12.08
CA LEU A 62 24.54 7.20 -12.12
C LEU A 62 23.57 7.23 -13.31
N THR A 63 22.93 8.37 -13.56
CA THR A 63 22.07 8.56 -14.74
C THR A 63 22.82 8.25 -16.04
N GLN A 64 24.06 8.73 -16.16
CA GLN A 64 24.88 8.48 -17.35
C GLN A 64 25.27 7.00 -17.48
N GLN A 65 25.60 6.34 -16.36
CA GLN A 65 25.91 4.91 -16.35
C GLN A 65 24.70 4.07 -16.78
N LEU A 66 23.50 4.36 -16.24
CA LEU A 66 22.27 3.66 -16.59
C LEU A 66 21.86 3.90 -18.05
N GLU A 67 22.08 5.10 -18.57
CA GLU A 67 21.87 5.39 -20.00
C GLU A 67 22.82 4.57 -20.90
N ASN A 68 24.09 4.45 -20.50
CA ASN A 68 25.06 3.65 -21.24
C ASN A 68 24.72 2.16 -21.18
N LEU A 69 24.22 1.68 -20.04
CA LEU A 69 23.75 0.31 -19.89
C LEU A 69 22.59 0.03 -20.84
N GLU A 70 21.57 0.91 -20.85
CA GLU A 70 20.42 0.77 -21.73
C GLU A 70 20.83 0.76 -23.21
N LYS A 71 21.76 1.63 -23.62
CA LYS A 71 22.31 1.62 -24.99
C LYS A 71 23.04 0.32 -25.33
N ALA A 72 23.69 -0.32 -24.35
CA ALA A 72 24.50 -1.51 -24.56
C ALA A 72 23.69 -2.81 -24.54
N THR A 73 22.61 -2.88 -23.76
CA THR A 73 21.87 -4.13 -23.50
C THR A 73 20.38 -4.06 -23.84
N SER A 74 19.88 -2.87 -24.16
CA SER A 74 18.44 -2.53 -24.24
C SER A 74 17.70 -2.61 -22.90
N ALA A 75 18.36 -2.96 -21.79
CA ALA A 75 17.71 -3.03 -20.48
C ALA A 75 17.48 -1.63 -19.91
N GLN A 76 16.24 -1.30 -19.58
CA GLN A 76 15.87 -0.04 -18.95
C GLN A 76 15.89 -0.20 -17.44
N VAL A 77 16.95 0.27 -16.80
CA VAL A 77 17.09 0.28 -15.33
C VAL A 77 16.76 1.66 -14.78
N VAL A 78 15.85 1.73 -13.81
CA VAL A 78 15.47 2.95 -13.10
C VAL A 78 15.71 2.77 -11.61
N VAL A 79 16.34 3.75 -10.97
CA VAL A 79 16.60 3.80 -9.54
C VAL A 79 15.60 4.73 -8.87
N LEU A 80 14.99 4.26 -7.79
CA LEU A 80 14.07 5.03 -6.95
C LEU A 80 14.53 4.94 -5.49
N THR A 81 14.73 6.08 -4.85
CA THR A 81 14.97 6.17 -3.40
C THR A 81 13.83 6.95 -2.74
N ILE A 82 13.20 6.34 -1.73
CA ILE A 82 12.13 6.94 -0.92
C ILE A 82 12.46 6.85 0.57
N ASP A 83 11.84 7.70 1.39
CA ASP A 83 12.08 7.67 2.83
C ASP A 83 11.44 6.44 3.48
N THR A 84 10.15 6.18 3.20
CA THR A 84 9.41 5.07 3.82
C THR A 84 8.31 4.49 2.92
N LEU A 85 7.95 3.24 3.17
CA LEU A 85 6.81 2.52 2.58
C LEU A 85 5.47 2.79 3.28
N GLY A 86 5.46 3.52 4.41
CA GLY A 86 4.21 3.84 5.11
C GLY A 86 3.46 2.63 5.69
N GLY A 87 4.17 1.50 5.86
CA GLY A 87 3.60 0.22 6.29
C GLY A 87 3.08 -0.67 5.16
N GLU A 88 3.27 -0.29 3.90
CA GLU A 88 3.06 -1.14 2.73
C GLU A 88 4.20 -2.17 2.57
N ALA A 89 3.90 -3.34 2.03
CA ALA A 89 4.93 -4.32 1.68
C ALA A 89 5.78 -3.82 0.51
N ILE A 90 7.09 -4.03 0.55
CA ILE A 90 8.01 -3.55 -0.48
C ILE A 90 7.69 -4.16 -1.85
N GLU A 91 7.25 -5.42 -1.88
CA GLU A 91 6.85 -6.11 -3.11
C GLU A 91 5.64 -5.44 -3.75
N ASP A 92 4.61 -5.14 -2.96
CA ASP A 92 3.38 -4.49 -3.42
C ASP A 92 3.68 -3.08 -3.96
N TYR A 93 4.44 -2.28 -3.21
CA TYR A 93 4.85 -0.94 -3.63
C TYR A 93 5.67 -0.99 -4.92
N SER A 94 6.67 -1.87 -4.99
CA SER A 94 7.53 -2.00 -6.17
C SER A 94 6.76 -2.38 -7.43
N LEU A 95 5.73 -3.24 -7.30
CA LEU A 95 4.86 -3.62 -8.40
C LEU A 95 4.03 -2.42 -8.88
N ARG A 96 3.41 -1.67 -7.95
CA ARG A 96 2.64 -0.47 -8.33
C ARG A 96 3.51 0.56 -9.04
N VAL A 97 4.74 0.77 -8.59
CA VAL A 97 5.70 1.66 -9.27
C VAL A 97 5.99 1.17 -10.68
N ALA A 98 6.32 -0.12 -10.86
CA ALA A 98 6.61 -0.70 -12.17
C ALA A 98 5.41 -0.60 -13.14
N GLU A 99 4.19 -0.86 -12.65
CA GLU A 99 2.94 -0.74 -13.42
C GLU A 99 2.63 0.72 -13.79
N THR A 100 2.79 1.64 -12.85
CA THR A 100 2.53 3.07 -13.05
C THR A 100 3.51 3.67 -14.06
N TRP A 101 4.79 3.33 -13.93
CA TRP A 101 5.86 3.84 -14.79
C TRP A 101 5.96 3.10 -16.12
N LYS A 102 5.33 1.92 -16.24
CA LYS A 102 5.37 1.05 -17.43
C LYS A 102 6.81 0.84 -17.90
N LEU A 103 7.67 0.42 -16.97
CA LEU A 103 9.08 0.20 -17.26
C LEU A 103 9.25 -0.91 -18.31
N GLY A 104 10.21 -0.73 -19.20
CA GLY A 104 10.44 -1.61 -20.35
C GLY A 104 9.79 -1.07 -21.63
N GLN A 105 10.14 -1.70 -22.75
CA GLN A 105 9.56 -1.35 -24.05
C GLN A 105 8.33 -2.21 -24.37
N GLU A 106 7.42 -1.71 -25.20
CA GLU A 106 6.24 -2.47 -25.60
C GLU A 106 6.64 -3.81 -26.24
N GLY A 107 6.14 -4.91 -25.66
CA GLY A 107 6.46 -6.27 -26.09
C GLY A 107 7.85 -6.76 -25.66
N ARG A 108 8.53 -6.07 -24.73
CA ARG A 108 9.83 -6.47 -24.19
C ARG A 108 9.83 -6.37 -22.66
N ASP A 109 10.19 -7.46 -22.00
CA ASP A 109 10.32 -7.54 -20.53
C ASP A 109 11.72 -7.12 -20.08
N ASP A 110 12.15 -5.91 -20.47
CA ASP A 110 13.52 -5.39 -20.24
C ASP A 110 13.58 -4.20 -19.26
N GLY A 111 12.47 -3.91 -18.57
CA GLY A 111 12.38 -2.94 -17.48
C GLY A 111 12.84 -3.51 -16.14
N VAL A 112 13.65 -2.75 -15.41
CA VAL A 112 14.13 -3.09 -14.06
C VAL A 112 13.97 -1.87 -13.14
N LEU A 113 13.31 -2.08 -12.01
CA LEU A 113 13.25 -1.10 -10.92
C LEU A 113 14.27 -1.49 -9.83
N PHE A 114 15.12 -0.55 -9.45
CA PHE A 114 15.99 -0.65 -8.29
C PHE A 114 15.50 0.30 -7.20
N LEU A 115 14.69 -0.23 -6.30
CA LEU A 115 14.07 0.51 -5.19
C LEU A 115 14.93 0.41 -3.94
N ILE A 116 15.17 1.55 -3.30
CA ILE A 116 15.81 1.66 -1.99
C ILE A 116 14.88 2.45 -1.07
N VAL A 117 14.68 1.94 0.13
CA VAL A 117 13.89 2.59 1.17
C VAL A 117 14.81 2.90 2.34
N ARG A 118 14.77 4.13 2.85
CA ARG A 118 15.70 4.60 3.87
C ARG A 118 15.35 4.07 5.27
N ASP A 119 14.06 4.10 5.62
CA ASP A 119 13.60 3.98 7.01
C ASP A 119 12.86 2.66 7.33
N ASP A 120 12.78 1.72 6.39
CA ASP A 120 12.13 0.39 6.52
C ASP A 120 13.15 -0.76 6.45
#